data_AF-A0A1T1GB81-F1
#
_entry.id   AF-A0A1T1GB81-F1
#
_cell.length_a   1.000
_cell.length_b   1.000
_cell.length_c   1.000
_cell.angle_alpha   90.00
_cell.angle_beta   90.00
_cell.angle_gamma   90.00
#
_symmetry.space_group_name_H-M   'P 1'
#
loop_
_entity.id
_entity.type
_entity.pdbx_description
1 polymer ?
#
loop_
_entity_poly.entity_id
_entity_poly.type
_entity_poly.pdbx_seq_one_letter_code
_entity_poly.pdbx_strand_id
1 'polypeptide(L)'
;MMLGAIGLVFWMANSLGWADTNVAATYSLTLLFLRTPLLSAVGALPTLLTAQVAFNKLNKFALAPFKAEFPRPQAFPNWQTLELRNVTFAYQDNAFSVGPINLTIKRGELLFLIGGNGSGKSTLAM
;
A
#
# COMPACT_ATOMS: atom_id res chain seq x y z
N MET A 1 15.53 5.72 37.34
CA MET A 1 14.54 6.82 37.28
C MET A 1 13.23 6.47 38.01
N MET A 2 12.47 5.46 37.58
CA MET A 2 11.15 5.15 38.19
C MET A 2 11.20 4.67 39.66
N LEU A 3 12.17 3.82 40.03
CA LEU A 3 12.39 3.44 41.43
C LEU A 3 12.75 4.66 42.32
N GLY A 4 13.40 5.67 41.74
CA GLY A 4 13.68 6.94 42.42
C GLY A 4 12.43 7.79 42.63
N ALA A 5 11.53 7.83 41.66
CA ALA A 5 10.23 8.50 41.81
C ALA A 5 9.35 7.83 42.87
N ILE A 6 9.36 6.49 42.94
CA ILE A 6 8.68 5.72 44.00
C ILE A 6 9.30 6.05 45.36
N GLY A 7 10.64 6.02 45.46
CA GLY A 7 11.34 6.41 46.69
C GLY A 7 10.99 7.83 47.15
N LEU A 8 10.87 8.77 46.21
CA LEU A 8 10.46 10.15 46.49
C LEU A 8 9.01 10.24 46.99
N VAL A 9 8.08 9.48 46.40
CA VAL A 9 6.67 9.42 46.86
C VAL A 9 6.60 8.91 48.30
N PHE A 10 7.33 7.84 48.63
CA PHE A 10 7.38 7.32 50.01
C PHE A 10 8.06 8.28 50.98
N TRP A 11 9.14 8.94 50.54
CA TRP A 11 9.82 9.94 51.36
C TRP A 11 8.90 11.14 51.65
N MET A 12 8.19 11.66 50.65
CA MET A 12 7.26 12.78 50.83
C MET A 12 6.08 12.42 51.74
N ALA A 13 5.51 11.22 51.59
CA ALA A 13 4.43 10.74 52.46
C ALA A 13 4.88 10.64 53.93
N ASN A 14 6.02 9.99 54.18
CA ASN A 14 6.47 9.68 55.54
C ASN A 14 7.21 10.84 56.23
N SER A 15 7.97 11.68 55.49
CA SER A 15 8.76 12.75 56.10
C SER A 15 8.00 14.06 56.27
N LEU A 16 7.10 14.40 55.35
CA LEU A 16 6.28 15.61 55.46
C LEU A 16 4.90 15.36 56.08
N GLY A 17 4.56 14.08 56.37
CA GLY A 17 3.26 13.70 56.95
C GLY A 17 2.09 13.97 56.03
N TRP A 18 2.33 14.10 54.72
CA TRP A 18 1.30 14.45 53.74
C TRP A 18 0.33 13.31 53.45
N ALA A 19 0.74 12.07 53.70
CA ALA A 19 -0.09 10.89 53.45
C ALA A 19 0.47 9.65 54.18
N ASP A 20 -0.39 8.63 54.31
CA ASP A 20 -0.05 7.36 54.92
C ASP A 20 0.68 6.43 53.93
N THR A 21 1.39 5.42 54.45
CA THR A 21 2.09 4.40 53.66
C THR A 21 1.18 3.72 52.63
N ASN A 22 -0.10 3.55 52.94
CA ASN A 22 -1.08 2.92 52.04
C ASN A 22 -1.38 3.78 50.80
N VAL A 23 -1.46 5.10 51.00
CA VAL A 23 -1.66 6.07 49.91
C VAL A 23 -0.41 6.11 49.03
N ALA A 24 0.79 6.18 49.63
CA ALA A 24 2.06 6.16 48.91
C ALA A 24 2.25 4.89 48.06
N ALA A 25 1.87 3.73 48.60
CA ALA A 25 1.91 2.45 47.88
C ALA A 25 0.95 2.45 46.68
N THR A 26 -0.27 2.96 46.86
CA THR A 26 -1.27 3.06 45.78
C THR A 26 -0.77 3.95 44.63
N TYR A 27 -0.28 5.16 44.93
CA TYR A 27 0.29 6.06 43.93
C TYR A 27 1.49 5.46 43.20
N SER A 28 2.38 4.80 43.95
CA SER A 28 3.56 4.13 43.38
C SER A 28 3.16 3.03 42.41
N LEU A 29 2.15 2.23 42.76
CA LEU A 29 1.63 1.17 41.89
C LEU A 29 0.97 1.74 40.64
N THR A 30 0.17 2.80 40.77
CA THR A 30 -0.43 3.49 39.61
C THR A 30 0.64 4.04 38.68
N LEU A 31 1.69 4.70 39.21
CA LEU A 31 2.80 5.22 38.40
C LEU A 31 3.59 4.10 37.70
N LEU A 32 3.81 2.97 38.38
CA LEU A 32 4.45 1.78 37.81
C LEU A 32 3.69 1.26 36.59
N PHE A 33 2.37 1.11 36.71
CA PHE A 33 1.55 0.54 35.65
C PHE A 33 1.18 1.53 34.55
N LEU A 34 1.09 2.83 34.84
CA LEU A 34 0.76 3.85 33.84
C LEU A 34 1.92 4.12 32.87
N ARG A 35 3.17 3.83 33.27
CA ARG A 35 4.34 4.04 32.42
C ARG A 35 4.28 3.27 31.11
N THR A 36 3.93 1.98 31.16
CA THR A 36 3.92 1.10 29.98
C THR A 36 2.95 1.59 28.89
N PRO A 37 1.66 1.87 29.18
CA PRO A 37 0.75 2.41 28.18
C PRO A 37 1.21 3.79 27.67
N LEU A 38 1.72 4.68 28.54
CA LEU A 38 2.25 5.97 28.12
C LEU A 38 3.40 5.85 27.10
N LEU A 39 4.39 5.02 27.40
CA LEU A 39 5.52 4.81 26.49
C LEU A 39 5.08 4.12 25.19
N SER A 40 4.15 3.16 25.27
CA SER A 40 3.63 2.50 24.07
C SER A 40 2.85 3.46 23.17
N ALA A 41 2.09 4.39 23.74
CA ALA A 41 1.34 5.40 23.00
C ALA A 41 2.28 6.37 22.29
N VAL A 42 3.32 6.85 22.98
CA VAL A 42 4.35 7.72 22.36
C VAL A 42 5.11 6.96 21.28
N GLY A 43 5.46 5.70 21.53
CA GLY A 43 6.14 4.83 20.57
C GLY A 43 5.32 4.48 19.33
N ALA A 44 3.99 4.55 19.42
CA ALA A 44 3.10 4.30 18.28
C ALA A 44 2.98 5.50 17.32
N LEU A 45 3.33 6.72 17.76
CA LEU A 45 3.18 7.93 16.94
C LEU A 45 3.89 7.83 15.58
N PRO A 46 5.17 7.41 15.47
CA PRO A 46 5.84 7.32 14.18
C PRO A 46 5.21 6.29 13.23
N THR A 47 4.72 5.19 13.78
CA THR A 47 4.03 4.14 13.02
C THR A 47 2.73 4.67 12.44
N LEU A 48 1.94 5.41 13.22
CA LEU A 48 0.71 6.04 12.74
C LEU A 48 0.98 7.09 11.65
N LEU A 49 2.02 7.90 11.80
CA LEU A 49 2.43 8.86 10.77
C LEU A 49 2.83 8.17 9.46
N THR A 50 3.58 7.08 9.55
CA THR A 50 4.00 6.30 8.37
C THR A 50 2.80 5.64 7.69
N ALA A 51 1.88 5.07 8.47
CA ALA A 51 0.64 4.50 7.97
C ALA A 51 -0.21 5.56 7.24
N GLN A 52 -0.29 6.78 7.79
CA GLN A 52 -1.03 7.87 7.16
C GLN A 52 -0.42 8.28 5.82
N VAL A 53 0.92 8.34 5.70
CA VAL A 53 1.59 8.63 4.42
C VAL A 53 1.32 7.54 3.40
N ALA A 54 1.39 6.27 3.79
CA ALA A 54 1.08 5.14 2.90
C ALA A 54 -0.38 5.19 2.43
N PHE A 55 -1.32 5.44 3.34
CA PHE A 55 -2.74 5.59 3.04
C PHE A 55 -3.01 6.76 2.08
N ASN A 56 -2.37 7.91 2.32
CA ASN A 56 -2.48 9.06 1.43
C ASN A 56 -1.92 8.77 0.03
N LYS A 57 -0.84 7.99 -0.10
CA LYS A 57 -0.32 7.55 -1.39
C LYS A 57 -1.33 6.66 -2.13
N LEU A 58 -1.94 5.70 -1.43
CA LEU A 58 -2.96 4.83 -2.02
C LEU A 58 -4.17 5.63 -2.51
N ASN A 59 -4.64 6.60 -1.73
CA ASN A 59 -5.76 7.47 -2.14
C ASN A 59 -5.43 8.35 -3.35
N LYS A 60 -4.16 8.77 -3.51
CA LYS A 60 -3.72 9.54 -4.69
C LYS A 60 -3.78 8.75 -5.99
N PHE A 61 -3.64 7.41 -5.93
CA PHE A 61 -3.68 6.59 -7.14
C PHE A 61 -5.08 6.48 -7.78
N ALA A 62 -6.13 7.06 -7.15
CA ALA A 62 -7.48 7.13 -7.69
C ALA A 62 -7.91 5.81 -8.34
N LEU A 63 -7.70 4.71 -7.61
CA LEU A 63 -7.90 3.36 -8.12
C LEU A 63 -9.31 3.22 -8.71
N ALA A 64 -9.39 2.47 -9.81
CA ALA A 64 -10.68 2.18 -10.43
C ALA A 64 -11.64 1.61 -9.37
N PRO A 65 -12.91 2.06 -9.34
CA PRO A 65 -13.86 1.55 -8.38
C PRO A 65 -13.98 0.04 -8.56
N PHE A 66 -14.12 -0.67 -7.43
CA PHE A 66 -14.34 -2.10 -7.45
C PHE A 66 -15.56 -2.42 -8.33
N LYS A 67 -15.38 -3.29 -9.32
CA LYS A 67 -16.44 -3.86 -10.14
C LYS A 67 -16.51 -5.35 -9.84
N ALA A 68 -17.63 -5.80 -9.27
CA ALA A 68 -17.87 -7.22 -8.98
C ALA A 68 -17.90 -8.07 -10.25
N GLU A 69 -18.30 -7.47 -11.36
CA GLU A 69 -18.36 -8.09 -12.67
C GLU A 69 -17.08 -7.75 -13.45
N PHE A 70 -16.21 -8.75 -13.59
CA PHE A 70 -15.18 -8.71 -14.62
C PHE A 70 -15.81 -9.30 -15.88
N PRO A 71 -16.04 -8.51 -16.95
CA PRO A 71 -16.67 -9.04 -18.16
C PRO A 71 -15.81 -10.18 -18.68
N ARG A 72 -16.36 -11.39 -18.67
CA ARG A 72 -15.68 -12.53 -19.27
C ARG A 72 -15.67 -12.29 -20.78
N PRO A 73 -14.50 -12.35 -21.45
CA PRO A 73 -14.46 -12.20 -22.89
C PRO A 73 -15.41 -13.22 -23.52
N GLN A 74 -16.26 -12.75 -24.42
CA GLN A 74 -17.14 -13.63 -25.17
C GLN A 74 -16.26 -14.43 -26.14
N ALA A 75 -16.27 -15.75 -26.01
CA ALA A 75 -15.56 -16.62 -26.94
C ALA A 75 -16.26 -16.60 -28.30
N PHE A 76 -15.50 -16.43 -29.37
CA PHE A 76 -15.97 -16.55 -30.74
C PHE A 76 -15.45 -17.85 -31.35
N PRO A 77 -16.08 -19.01 -31.08
CA PRO A 77 -15.53 -20.32 -31.47
C PRO A 77 -15.43 -20.51 -32.99
N ASN A 78 -16.25 -19.78 -33.76
CA ASN A 78 -16.33 -19.88 -35.22
C ASN A 78 -15.72 -18.69 -35.96
N TRP A 79 -14.75 -17.99 -35.34
CA TRP A 79 -14.05 -16.88 -35.97
C TRP A 79 -13.39 -17.34 -37.29
N GLN A 80 -13.44 -16.50 -38.31
CA GLN A 80 -12.80 -16.77 -39.61
C GLN A 80 -11.66 -15.80 -39.90
N THR A 81 -11.77 -14.59 -39.35
CA THR A 81 -10.84 -13.50 -39.61
C THR A 81 -10.68 -12.67 -38.35
N LEU A 82 -9.44 -12.31 -38.04
CA LEU A 82 -9.08 -11.34 -37.02
C LEU A 82 -8.47 -10.13 -37.74
N GLU A 83 -8.99 -8.94 -37.46
CA GLU A 83 -8.56 -7.71 -38.13
C GLU A 83 -8.14 -6.65 -37.12
N LEU A 84 -6.94 -6.12 -37.31
CA LEU A 84 -6.44 -4.90 -36.68
C LEU A 84 -6.59 -3.79 -37.70
N ARG A 85 -7.29 -2.72 -37.35
CA ARG A 85 -7.57 -1.57 -38.22
C ARG A 85 -7.04 -0.30 -37.58
N ASN A 86 -5.99 0.27 -38.18
CA ASN A 86 -5.31 1.48 -37.72
C ASN A 86 -4.94 1.45 -36.23
N VAL A 87 -4.48 0.30 -35.74
CA VAL A 87 -4.14 0.14 -34.32
C VAL A 87 -2.84 0.86 -34.04
N THR A 88 -2.88 1.79 -33.09
CA THR A 88 -1.71 2.53 -32.59
C THR A 88 -1.57 2.31 -31.09
N PHE A 89 -0.33 2.27 -30.62
CA PHE A 89 -0.01 2.18 -29.21
C PHE A 89 1.20 3.05 -28.91
N ALA A 90 1.15 3.82 -27.82
CA ALA A 90 2.28 4.61 -27.34
C ALA A 90 2.35 4.53 -25.81
N TYR A 91 3.55 4.39 -25.27
CA TYR A 91 3.78 4.50 -23.83
C TYR A 91 3.72 5.97 -23.40
N GLN A 92 3.39 6.23 -22.13
CA GLN A 92 3.16 7.57 -21.58
C GLN A 92 4.33 8.54 -21.79
N ASP A 93 5.57 8.03 -21.81
CA ASP A 93 6.78 8.86 -21.97
C ASP A 93 7.08 9.21 -23.44
N ASN A 94 6.22 8.81 -24.38
CA ASN A 94 6.33 9.03 -25.83
C ASN A 94 7.64 8.54 -26.49
N ALA A 95 8.51 7.88 -25.73
CA ALA A 95 9.80 7.36 -26.19
C ALA A 95 9.63 6.18 -27.16
N PHE A 96 8.47 5.52 -27.14
CA PHE A 96 8.17 4.39 -28.00
C PHE A 96 6.71 4.37 -28.42
N SER A 97 6.48 4.19 -29.72
CA SER A 97 5.16 3.98 -30.31
C SER A 97 5.18 2.88 -31.38
N VAL A 98 4.03 2.26 -31.57
CA VAL A 98 3.78 1.23 -32.57
C VAL A 98 2.54 1.63 -33.37
N GLY A 99 2.61 1.46 -34.68
CA GLY A 99 1.49 1.64 -35.60
C GLY A 99 1.56 2.90 -36.47
N PRO A 100 0.51 3.15 -37.28
CA PRO A 100 -0.73 2.38 -37.38
C PRO A 100 -0.53 0.98 -37.98
N ILE A 101 -1.04 -0.05 -37.30
CA ILE A 101 -1.03 -1.45 -37.78
C ILE A 101 -2.37 -1.76 -38.43
N ASN A 102 -2.30 -2.23 -39.67
CA ASN A 102 -3.40 -2.86 -40.39
C ASN A 102 -3.00 -4.30 -40.70
N LEU A 103 -3.66 -5.27 -40.08
CA LEU A 103 -3.35 -6.69 -40.21
C LEU A 103 -4.63 -7.50 -40.24
N THR A 104 -4.73 -8.43 -41.19
CA THR A 104 -5.84 -9.36 -41.33
C THR A 104 -5.27 -10.77 -41.23
N ILE A 105 -5.70 -11.53 -40.23
CA ILE A 105 -5.30 -12.92 -40.00
C ILE A 105 -6.50 -13.82 -40.28
N LYS A 106 -6.32 -14.84 -41.12
CA LYS A 106 -7.37 -15.83 -41.41
C LYS A 106 -7.20 -17.09 -40.56
N ARG A 107 -8.31 -17.78 -40.30
CA ARG A 107 -8.28 -19.03 -39.54
C ARG A 107 -7.42 -20.08 -40.26
N GLY A 108 -6.50 -20.69 -39.51
CA GLY A 108 -5.56 -21.70 -40.02
C GLY A 108 -4.27 -21.11 -40.61
N GLU A 109 -4.10 -19.79 -40.61
CA GLU A 109 -2.89 -19.12 -41.07
C GLU A 109 -1.76 -19.20 -40.02
N LEU A 110 -0.54 -19.47 -40.49
CA LEU A 110 0.67 -19.38 -39.67
C LEU A 110 1.41 -18.09 -40.00
N LEU A 111 1.42 -17.16 -39.05
CA LEU A 111 2.07 -15.86 -39.19
C LEU A 111 3.34 -15.79 -38.33
N PHE A 112 4.42 -15.25 -38.91
CA PHE A 112 5.66 -14.95 -38.18
C PHE A 112 5.80 -13.45 -37.98
N LEU A 113 6.01 -13.03 -36.74
CA LEU A 113 6.29 -11.63 -36.40
C LEU A 113 7.80 -11.44 -36.17
N ILE A 114 8.47 -10.76 -37.12
CA ILE A 114 9.92 -10.54 -37.10
C ILE A 114 10.27 -9.05 -37.01
N GLY A 115 11.50 -8.73 -36.59
CA GLY A 115 12.00 -7.36 -36.47
C GLY A 115 13.06 -7.18 -35.39
N GLY A 116 13.76 -6.06 -35.39
CA GLY A 116 14.83 -5.75 -34.42
C GLY A 116 14.36 -5.49 -32.99
N ASN A 117 15.30 -5.37 -32.04
CA ASN A 117 14.97 -5.00 -30.66
C ASN A 117 14.27 -3.63 -30.64
N GLY A 118 13.21 -3.50 -29.82
CA GLY A 118 12.44 -2.27 -29.75
C GLY A 118 11.52 -2.01 -30.95
N SER A 119 11.29 -2.97 -31.86
CA SER A 119 10.37 -2.77 -33.00
C SER A 119 8.89 -2.93 -32.66
N GLY A 120 8.52 -3.18 -31.39
CA GLY A 120 7.12 -3.28 -30.96
C GLY A 120 6.47 -4.67 -31.04
N LYS A 121 7.24 -5.72 -31.31
CA LYS A 121 6.70 -7.09 -31.45
C LYS A 121 5.98 -7.58 -30.20
N SER A 122 6.61 -7.44 -29.03
CA SER A 122 6.01 -7.84 -27.76
C SER A 122 4.78 -7.00 -27.42
N THR A 123 4.80 -5.71 -27.79
CA THR A 123 3.66 -4.79 -27.61
C THR A 123 2.48 -5.16 -28.51
N LEU A 124 2.71 -5.71 -29.70
CA LEU A 124 1.64 -6.18 -30.60
C LEU A 124 1.07 -7.54 -30.16
N ALA A 125 1.88 -8.38 -29.53
CA ALA A 125 1.50 -9.74 -29.15
C ALA A 125 0.80 -9.86 -27.78
N MET A 126 0.86 -8.81 -26.95
CA MET A 126 0.33 -8.76 -25.58
C MET A 126 -0.89 -7.85 -25.51
#